data_AF-A0A0N1P1G5-F1
#
_entry.id   AF-A0A0N1P1G5-F1
#
_cell.length_a   1.000
_cell.length_b   1.000
_cell.length_c   1.000
_cell.angle_alpha   90.00
_cell.angle_beta   90.00
_cell.angle_gamma   90.00
#
_symmetry.space_group_name_H-M   'P 1'
#
loop_
_entity.id
_entity.type
_entity.pdbx_description
1 polymer ?
#
loop_
_entity_poly.entity_id
_entity_poly.type
_entity_poly.pdbx_seq_one_letter_code
_entity_poly.pdbx_strand_id
1 'polypeptide(L)'
;MAEESIDTGSPSDRRNLKAESSNFSEELKAQLEARISESAFKNENQKALSEANLPSYAGKGTRDTAAADQWLGTESLGDASLRMLDDAHKKLRFKPRAPRIATNVNLRPEPKKQVSRAARLVNARDRTSVYAMSQQEGVSEEEKEKFRKELKERFSPGARPMPVTLQGLTSLANERIEDAIARGQFRNIKRGKDVNTERDHNANSPFLDTTEYFMNKIIQKQEIVPPWIEKQQELVKQLDSFRKRLRSDWRRHAARMIASEGGPLEQQINRAKGYALAEEIVNPRISDKQKISGISSDGNLVNITVEDRIAAGIKLDEPEVKVEVTPTTTEPPTGTEAKDLHKLEQELQQEIQTIAATSATLNAVPPTVPPEVPAIAAAPAAATPPQAPPRVLPMPTPFRDPTWQRTEQAYHTLAITEINSLTRSYNLMAPKIAQRPYTNLDRELKRCFAMVAPQLADEIAERAKKGVVRGFGERVDREKGVLERVLSRKDGPVLYEKVIREEVEGKEYGWKEFWRDLWARDEKGKRKDVA
;
A
#
# COMPACT_ATOMS: atom_id res chain seq x y z
N MET A 1 12.14 57.44 38.70
CA MET A 1 11.91 56.38 37.69
C MET A 1 10.90 55.31 38.13
N ALA A 2 10.76 54.97 39.43
CA ALA A 2 9.72 54.03 39.85
C ALA A 2 8.29 54.51 39.54
N GLU A 3 7.97 55.79 39.76
CA GLU A 3 6.60 56.32 39.66
C GLU A 3 5.99 56.24 38.25
N GLU A 4 6.81 56.36 37.20
CA GLU A 4 6.36 56.39 35.80
C GLU A 4 6.02 54.99 35.27
N SER A 5 6.63 53.92 35.84
CA SER A 5 6.32 52.54 35.45
C SER A 5 5.01 52.02 36.04
N ILE A 6 4.56 52.58 37.17
CA ILE A 6 3.31 52.20 37.85
C ILE A 6 2.11 52.36 36.92
N ASP A 7 2.14 53.34 36.02
CA ASP A 7 1.04 53.65 35.11
C ASP A 7 1.01 52.83 33.81
N THR A 8 1.84 51.78 33.70
CA THR A 8 1.80 50.82 32.58
C THR A 8 1.12 49.49 32.91
N GLY A 9 0.92 49.17 34.20
CA GLY A 9 0.34 47.89 34.65
C GLY A 9 -1.20 47.82 34.62
N SER A 10 -1.75 46.63 34.85
CA SER A 10 -3.21 46.39 34.92
C SER A 10 -3.86 47.19 36.06
N PRO A 11 -5.14 47.62 35.95
CA PRO A 11 -5.86 48.28 37.04
C PRO A 11 -5.95 47.46 38.34
N SER A 12 -5.87 46.13 38.27
CA SER A 12 -5.73 45.23 39.43
C SER A 12 -4.40 45.44 40.13
N ASP A 13 -3.31 45.47 39.35
CA ASP A 13 -1.95 45.48 39.86
C ASP A 13 -1.64 46.85 40.47
N ARG A 14 -2.14 47.94 39.87
CA ARG A 14 -2.08 49.29 40.45
C ARG A 14 -2.83 49.41 41.77
N ARG A 15 -3.92 48.65 41.98
CA ARG A 15 -4.63 48.61 43.28
C ARG A 15 -3.85 47.81 44.32
N ASN A 16 -3.31 46.67 43.94
CA ASN A 16 -2.52 45.83 44.85
C ASN A 16 -1.23 46.56 45.26
N LEU A 17 -0.48 47.13 44.31
CA LEU A 17 0.73 47.93 44.60
C LEU A 17 0.46 49.13 45.52
N LYS A 18 -0.68 49.84 45.35
CA LYS A 18 -1.07 50.95 46.24
C LYS A 18 -1.57 50.50 47.61
N ALA A 19 -2.01 49.25 47.76
CA ALA A 19 -2.39 48.66 49.04
C ALA A 19 -1.19 48.02 49.77
N GLU A 20 -0.17 47.58 49.04
CA GLU A 20 1.03 46.94 49.56
C GLU A 20 2.17 47.93 49.85
N SER A 21 2.17 49.13 49.24
CA SER A 21 3.20 50.15 49.45
C SER A 21 3.36 50.64 50.89
N SER A 22 2.39 50.38 51.78
CA SER A 22 2.48 50.65 53.22
C SER A 22 3.01 49.47 54.06
N ASN A 23 3.20 48.28 53.46
CA ASN A 23 3.42 47.02 54.16
C ASN A 23 4.79 46.35 53.86
N PHE A 24 5.58 46.89 52.93
CA PHE A 24 6.96 46.43 52.70
C PHE A 24 7.90 47.02 53.75
N SER A 25 8.71 46.18 54.41
CA SER A 25 9.80 46.68 55.26
C SER A 25 10.84 47.41 54.42
N GLU A 26 11.48 48.43 55.01
CA GLU A 26 12.52 49.22 54.33
C GLU A 26 13.69 48.35 53.85
N GLU A 27 14.01 47.30 54.60
CA GLU A 27 15.01 46.30 54.22
C GLU A 27 14.59 45.52 52.96
N LEU A 28 13.34 45.04 52.87
CA LEU A 28 12.85 44.35 51.68
C LEU A 28 12.78 45.29 50.48
N LYS A 29 12.43 46.57 50.69
CA LYS A 29 12.46 47.59 49.64
C LYS A 29 13.88 47.81 49.13
N ALA A 30 14.87 47.96 50.01
CA ALA A 30 16.28 48.08 49.63
C ALA A 30 16.81 46.82 48.92
N GLN A 31 16.42 45.62 49.36
CA GLN A 31 16.75 44.36 48.67
C GLN A 31 16.10 44.27 47.29
N LEU A 32 14.88 44.77 47.11
CA LEU A 32 14.19 44.84 45.81
C LEU A 32 14.84 45.87 44.89
N GLU A 33 15.20 47.06 45.38
CA GLU A 33 15.94 48.08 44.62
C GLU A 33 17.33 47.56 44.21
N ALA A 34 18.02 46.83 45.08
CA ALA A 34 19.26 46.12 44.76
C ALA A 34 19.06 45.02 43.70
N ARG A 35 18.00 44.21 43.80
CA ARG A 35 17.62 43.21 42.78
C ARG A 35 17.25 43.84 41.43
N ILE A 36 16.57 44.98 41.44
CA ILE A 36 16.16 45.71 40.24
C ILE A 36 17.39 46.31 39.56
N SER A 37 18.26 46.99 40.30
CA SER A 37 19.53 47.52 39.77
C SER A 37 20.49 46.41 39.32
N GLU A 38 20.58 45.29 40.03
CA GLU A 38 21.34 44.11 39.59
C GLU A 38 20.76 43.52 38.29
N SER A 39 19.43 43.46 38.15
CA SER A 39 18.80 42.95 36.93
C SER A 39 18.93 43.92 35.74
N ALA A 40 18.81 45.23 35.97
CA ALA A 40 19.08 46.26 34.97
C ALA A 40 20.54 46.19 34.50
N PHE A 41 21.50 46.18 35.42
CA PHE A 41 22.92 46.02 35.12
C PHE A 41 23.24 44.75 34.33
N LYS A 42 22.57 43.62 34.66
CA LYS A 42 22.69 42.36 33.92
C LYS A 42 22.11 42.42 32.50
N ASN A 43 21.03 43.18 32.30
CA ASN A 43 20.41 43.37 30.98
C ASN A 43 21.27 44.29 30.09
N GLU A 44 21.77 45.39 30.65
CA GLU A 44 22.67 46.33 29.97
C GLU A 44 24.01 45.67 29.59
N ASN A 45 24.59 44.86 30.48
CA ASN A 45 25.91 44.25 30.31
C ASN A 45 25.84 42.76 29.93
N GLN A 46 24.72 42.30 29.35
CA GLN A 46 24.47 40.88 29.09
C GLN A 46 25.57 40.21 28.25
N LYS A 47 26.05 40.91 27.20
CA LYS A 47 27.14 40.43 26.33
C LYS A 47 28.43 40.25 27.12
N ALA A 48 28.92 41.29 27.79
CA ALA A 48 30.15 41.25 28.59
C ALA A 48 30.10 40.22 29.72
N LEU A 49 28.93 40.06 30.37
CA LEU A 49 28.72 39.01 31.37
C LEU A 49 28.74 37.61 30.76
N SER A 50 28.20 37.41 29.56
CA SER A 50 28.26 36.12 28.88
C SER A 50 29.69 35.76 28.46
N GLU A 51 30.46 36.73 27.96
CA GLU A 51 31.88 36.57 27.64
C GLU A 51 32.72 36.24 28.89
N ALA A 52 32.51 36.96 30.00
CA ALA A 52 33.22 36.74 31.26
C ALA A 52 32.90 35.38 31.92
N ASN A 53 31.70 34.82 31.70
CA ASN A 53 31.30 33.52 32.22
C ASN A 53 31.69 32.33 31.31
N LEU A 54 32.39 32.55 30.19
CA LEU A 54 32.86 31.47 29.33
C LEU A 54 34.00 30.66 30.00
N PRO A 55 33.89 29.32 30.10
CA PRO A 55 35.02 28.52 30.54
C PRO A 55 36.12 28.50 29.46
N SER A 56 37.39 28.51 29.87
CA SER A 56 38.54 28.55 28.96
C SER A 56 38.53 27.45 27.87
N TYR A 57 37.97 26.27 28.16
CA TYR A 57 37.85 25.17 27.19
C TYR A 57 36.72 25.34 26.15
N ALA A 58 35.91 26.41 26.21
CA ALA A 58 34.82 26.65 25.28
C ALA A 58 35.33 26.74 23.83
N GLY A 59 34.71 25.96 22.93
CA GLY A 59 35.06 25.94 21.51
C GLY A 59 34.67 27.24 20.80
N LYS A 60 35.27 27.50 19.62
CA LYS A 60 35.12 28.75 18.88
C LYS A 60 33.66 29.19 18.74
N GLY A 61 32.79 28.34 18.21
CA GLY A 61 31.37 28.67 18.02
C GLY A 61 30.63 29.07 19.31
N THR A 62 31.00 28.51 20.46
CA THR A 62 30.41 28.90 21.77
C THR A 62 30.89 30.28 22.21
N ARG A 63 32.15 30.63 21.92
CA ARG A 63 32.69 31.97 22.16
C ARG A 63 32.05 32.98 21.21
N ASP A 64 31.95 32.65 19.93
CA ASP A 64 31.31 33.48 18.91
C ASP A 64 29.83 33.77 19.26
N THR A 65 29.07 32.79 19.79
CA THR A 65 27.68 33.00 20.24
C THR A 65 27.53 33.84 21.51
N ALA A 66 28.53 33.88 22.38
CA ALA A 66 28.52 34.71 23.59
C ALA A 66 28.99 36.15 23.29
N ALA A 67 29.94 36.30 22.38
CA ALA A 67 30.36 37.61 21.86
C ALA A 67 29.39 38.20 20.81
N ALA A 68 28.28 37.53 20.52
CA ALA A 68 27.24 38.03 19.61
C ALA A 68 26.47 39.20 20.23
N ASP A 69 26.04 40.14 19.39
CA ASP A 69 25.18 41.24 19.83
C ASP A 69 23.73 40.77 20.03
N GLN A 70 22.99 41.48 20.88
CA GLN A 70 21.57 41.21 21.11
C GLN A 70 20.76 41.41 19.82
N TRP A 71 19.76 40.55 19.59
CA TRP A 71 18.89 40.64 18.41
C TRP A 71 17.92 41.83 18.52
N LEU A 72 18.13 42.86 17.70
CA LEU A 72 17.32 44.10 17.69
C LEU A 72 16.16 44.08 16.67
N GLY A 73 15.85 42.92 16.08
CA GLY A 73 14.85 42.79 15.01
C GLY A 73 15.41 42.98 13.60
N THR A 74 16.63 43.50 13.46
CA THR A 74 17.40 43.58 12.22
C THR A 74 18.74 42.84 12.36
N GLU A 75 19.18 42.17 11.29
CA GLU A 75 20.50 41.53 11.23
C GLU A 75 21.60 42.57 11.01
N SER A 76 22.74 42.42 11.68
CA SER A 76 23.94 43.23 11.42
C SER A 76 24.52 42.87 10.05
N LEU A 77 25.10 43.84 9.34
CA LEU A 77 25.74 43.63 8.03
C LEU A 77 26.75 42.46 8.06
N GLY A 78 27.50 42.33 9.16
CA GLY A 78 28.46 41.25 9.35
C GLY A 78 27.78 39.86 9.39
N ASP A 79 26.74 39.73 10.21
CA ASP A 79 25.98 38.49 10.38
C ASP A 79 25.20 38.11 9.11
N ALA A 80 24.60 39.10 8.44
CA ALA A 80 23.97 38.94 7.12
C ALA A 80 24.96 38.39 6.08
N SER A 81 26.18 38.96 6.02
CA SER A 81 27.23 38.49 5.12
C SER A 81 27.73 37.09 5.47
N LEU A 82 27.85 36.78 6.77
CA LEU A 82 28.22 35.46 7.25
C LEU A 82 27.16 34.42 6.87
N ARG A 83 25.87 34.72 7.04
CA ARG A 83 24.76 33.87 6.60
C ARG A 83 24.78 33.62 5.09
N MET A 84 25.03 34.66 4.28
CA MET A 84 25.16 34.50 2.82
C MET A 84 26.32 33.58 2.42
N LEU A 85 27.45 33.64 3.13
CA LEU A 85 28.58 32.72 2.92
C LEU A 85 28.26 31.29 3.37
N ASP A 86 27.57 31.14 4.51
CA ASP A 86 27.18 29.85 5.07
C ASP A 86 26.11 29.13 4.20
N ASP A 87 25.19 29.90 3.61
CA ASP A 87 24.15 29.39 2.70
C ASP A 87 24.69 29.11 1.28
N ALA A 88 25.75 29.81 0.84
CA ALA A 88 26.46 29.47 -0.40
C ALA A 88 27.11 28.07 -0.34
N HIS A 89 27.40 27.56 0.85
CA HIS A 89 28.00 26.25 1.06
C HIS A 89 26.99 25.20 1.54
N LYS A 90 26.61 24.30 0.61
CA LYS A 90 25.69 23.19 0.90
C LYS A 90 26.21 22.27 2.03
N LYS A 91 25.59 22.38 3.21
CA LYS A 91 25.89 21.57 4.40
C LYS A 91 25.83 20.07 4.07
N LEU A 92 26.88 19.33 4.43
CA LEU A 92 27.00 17.89 4.15
C LEU A 92 25.89 17.12 4.88
N ARG A 93 25.25 16.15 4.19
CA ARG A 93 24.12 15.37 4.73
C ARG A 93 24.44 14.51 5.96
N PHE A 94 25.72 14.28 6.25
CA PHE A 94 26.17 13.47 7.37
C PHE A 94 26.87 14.35 8.40
N LYS A 95 26.49 14.25 9.67
CA LYS A 95 27.23 14.87 10.78
C LYS A 95 28.66 14.31 10.76
N PRO A 96 29.72 15.13 10.58
CA PRO A 96 31.08 14.62 10.57
C PRO A 96 31.40 14.03 11.94
N ARG A 97 31.64 12.72 11.97
CA ARG A 97 32.09 12.03 13.18
C ARG A 97 33.51 12.48 13.45
N ALA A 98 33.70 13.25 14.53
CA ALA A 98 35.02 13.77 14.91
C ALA A 98 36.07 12.64 14.90
N PRO A 99 37.26 12.87 14.32
CA PRO A 99 38.31 11.86 14.27
C PRO A 99 38.69 11.49 15.70
N ARG A 100 38.57 10.21 16.03
CA ARG A 100 39.01 9.69 17.33
C ARG A 100 40.53 9.68 17.32
N ILE A 101 41.14 10.69 17.94
CA ILE A 101 42.55 10.66 18.34
C ILE A 101 42.74 9.37 19.15
N ALA A 102 43.68 8.53 18.74
CA ALA A 102 43.97 7.27 19.40
C ALA A 102 44.63 7.53 20.75
N THR A 103 43.82 7.67 21.80
CA THR A 103 44.32 7.79 23.18
C THR A 103 44.95 6.48 23.62
N ASN A 104 46.16 6.56 24.19
CA ASN A 104 46.92 5.43 24.72
C ASN A 104 46.01 4.53 25.58
N VAL A 105 45.97 3.23 25.26
CA VAL A 105 45.09 2.27 25.95
C VAL A 105 45.59 2.08 27.39
N ASN A 106 44.80 2.53 28.36
CA ASN A 106 45.09 2.31 29.78
C ASN A 106 44.86 0.84 30.11
N LEU A 107 45.94 0.08 30.32
CA LEU A 107 45.92 -1.35 30.71
C LEU A 107 45.44 -1.60 32.15
N ARG A 108 44.89 -0.58 32.84
CA ARG A 108 44.32 -0.74 34.18
C ARG A 108 42.92 -1.38 34.07
N PRO A 109 42.54 -2.31 34.97
CA PRO A 109 41.20 -2.88 34.96
C PRO A 109 40.14 -1.79 35.09
N GLU A 110 39.28 -1.65 34.07
CA GLU A 110 38.19 -0.67 34.12
C GLU A 110 37.16 -1.05 35.20
N PRO A 111 36.55 -0.06 35.88
CA PRO A 111 35.46 -0.32 36.81
C PRO A 111 34.29 -1.00 36.09
N LYS A 112 33.69 -2.01 36.72
CA LYS A 112 32.63 -2.83 36.12
C LYS A 112 31.49 -1.94 35.59
N LYS A 113 31.29 -1.96 34.26
CA LYS A 113 30.24 -1.20 33.58
C LYS A 113 28.88 -1.44 34.21
N GLN A 114 28.19 -0.37 34.60
CA GLN A 114 26.86 -0.46 35.19
C GLN A 114 25.85 -0.97 34.17
N VAL A 115 25.51 -2.26 34.27
CA VAL A 115 24.51 -2.91 33.42
C VAL A 115 23.12 -2.40 33.78
N SER A 116 22.27 -2.09 32.79
CA SER A 116 20.89 -1.64 33.02
C SER A 116 20.04 -2.73 33.69
N ARG A 117 18.97 -2.35 34.41
CA ARG A 117 18.09 -3.31 35.11
C ARG A 117 17.54 -4.38 34.16
N ALA A 118 17.13 -4.00 32.94
CA ALA A 118 16.69 -4.93 31.90
C ALA A 118 17.81 -5.92 31.50
N ALA A 119 19.02 -5.45 31.23
CA ALA A 119 20.13 -6.33 30.86
C ALA A 119 20.62 -7.21 32.04
N ARG A 120 20.43 -6.80 33.30
CA ARG A 120 20.63 -7.68 34.48
C ARG A 120 19.60 -8.81 34.51
N LEU A 121 18.32 -8.52 34.23
CA LEU A 121 17.26 -9.52 34.19
C LEU A 121 17.44 -10.53 33.04
N VAL A 122 17.85 -10.07 31.85
CA VAL A 122 18.19 -10.95 30.72
C VAL A 122 19.36 -11.87 31.11
N ASN A 123 20.48 -11.32 31.59
CA ASN A 123 21.61 -12.12 32.05
C ASN A 123 21.28 -13.06 33.22
N ALA A 124 20.30 -12.73 34.07
CA ALA A 124 19.83 -13.61 35.14
C ALA A 124 19.02 -14.77 34.57
N ARG A 125 18.06 -14.49 33.68
CA ARG A 125 17.27 -15.49 32.95
C ARG A 125 18.17 -16.45 32.18
N ASP A 126 19.14 -15.93 31.44
CA ASP A 126 20.05 -16.75 30.62
C ASP A 126 20.95 -17.63 31.50
N ARG A 127 21.41 -17.13 32.65
CA ARG A 127 22.12 -17.95 33.63
C ARG A 127 21.23 -19.01 34.28
N THR A 128 19.98 -18.70 34.62
CA THR A 128 19.05 -19.71 35.15
C THR A 128 18.69 -20.76 34.12
N SER A 129 18.60 -20.41 32.83
CA SER A 129 18.38 -21.41 31.78
C SER A 129 19.60 -22.30 31.60
N VAL A 130 20.82 -21.76 31.60
CA VAL A 130 22.06 -22.56 31.56
C VAL A 130 22.15 -23.51 32.76
N TYR A 131 21.82 -23.01 33.96
CA TYR A 131 21.85 -23.83 35.17
C TYR A 131 20.80 -24.95 35.14
N ALA A 132 19.55 -24.62 34.79
CA ALA A 132 18.47 -25.59 34.64
C ALA A 132 18.77 -26.66 33.57
N MET A 133 19.42 -26.29 32.47
CA MET A 133 19.89 -27.25 31.46
C MET A 133 21.06 -28.10 31.95
N SER A 134 21.97 -27.57 32.78
CA SER A 134 23.04 -28.37 33.40
C SER A 134 22.52 -29.35 34.47
N GLN A 135 21.38 -29.03 35.10
CA GLN A 135 20.74 -29.86 36.11
C GLN A 135 19.93 -31.04 35.53
N GLN A 136 19.79 -31.11 34.19
CA GLN A 136 19.22 -32.27 33.50
C GLN A 136 20.29 -33.37 33.31
N GLU A 137 20.62 -34.05 34.41
CA GLU A 137 21.66 -35.09 34.44
C GLU A 137 21.27 -36.39 33.70
N GLY A 138 20.01 -36.56 33.28
CA GLY A 138 19.53 -37.77 32.59
C GLY A 138 19.70 -37.83 31.07
N VAL A 139 20.13 -36.75 30.41
CA VAL A 139 20.28 -36.73 28.93
C VAL A 139 21.69 -37.18 28.55
N SER A 140 21.83 -38.12 27.60
CA SER A 140 23.14 -38.64 27.19
C SER A 140 24.02 -37.54 26.57
N GLU A 141 25.35 -37.72 26.59
CA GLU A 141 26.27 -36.73 26.00
C GLU A 141 26.03 -36.57 24.49
N GLU A 142 25.70 -37.66 23.79
CA GLU A 142 25.34 -37.60 22.37
C GLU A 142 24.05 -36.82 22.09
N GLU A 143 23.02 -36.96 22.94
CA GLU A 143 21.77 -36.18 22.82
C GLU A 143 22.01 -34.71 23.18
N LYS A 144 22.85 -34.44 24.20
CA LYS A 144 23.32 -33.08 24.53
C LYS A 144 24.08 -32.47 23.35
N GLU A 145 24.90 -33.24 22.63
CA GLU A 145 25.60 -32.78 21.44
C GLU A 145 24.69 -32.59 20.23
N LYS A 146 23.74 -33.50 19.98
CA LYS A 146 22.70 -33.34 18.95
C LYS A 146 21.86 -32.09 19.21
N PHE A 147 21.43 -31.86 20.46
CA PHE A 147 20.67 -30.67 20.85
C PHE A 147 21.51 -29.38 20.77
N ARG A 148 22.79 -29.41 21.17
CA ARG A 148 23.73 -28.30 20.92
C ARG A 148 23.93 -28.07 19.43
N LYS A 149 23.99 -29.11 18.60
CA LYS A 149 24.12 -29.00 17.14
C LYS A 149 22.86 -28.39 16.54
N GLU A 150 21.66 -28.81 16.94
CA GLU A 150 20.39 -28.21 16.50
C GLU A 150 20.26 -26.73 16.91
N LEU A 151 20.61 -26.36 18.14
CA LEU A 151 20.68 -24.94 18.53
C LEU A 151 21.75 -24.20 17.73
N LYS A 152 22.94 -24.79 17.55
CA LYS A 152 24.02 -24.18 16.77
C LYS A 152 23.61 -24.00 15.32
N GLU A 153 22.88 -24.93 14.71
CA GLU A 153 22.35 -24.82 13.34
C GLU A 153 21.28 -23.72 13.24
N ARG A 154 20.37 -23.62 14.22
CA ARG A 154 19.35 -22.55 14.30
C ARG A 154 19.95 -21.14 14.46
N PHE A 155 21.13 -21.03 15.10
CA PHE A 155 21.81 -19.75 15.31
C PHE A 155 23.08 -19.55 14.45
N SER A 156 23.45 -20.55 13.64
CA SER A 156 24.56 -20.50 12.69
C SER A 156 24.19 -19.61 11.50
N PRO A 157 25.16 -18.91 10.86
CA PRO A 157 24.92 -18.17 9.62
C PRO A 157 24.26 -18.99 8.50
N GLY A 158 24.32 -20.33 8.54
CA GLY A 158 23.66 -21.21 7.56
C GLY A 158 22.13 -21.14 7.53
N ALA A 159 21.48 -20.72 8.62
CA ALA A 159 20.03 -20.48 8.67
C ALA A 159 19.61 -19.10 8.13
N ARG A 160 20.57 -18.26 7.74
CA ARG A 160 20.33 -16.99 7.03
C ARG A 160 20.54 -17.20 5.53
N PRO A 161 19.78 -16.52 4.66
CA PRO A 161 20.01 -16.56 3.21
C PRO A 161 21.36 -15.88 2.90
N MET A 162 22.40 -16.71 2.81
CA MET A 162 23.81 -16.38 2.53
C MET A 162 24.56 -15.57 3.62
N PRO A 163 25.76 -16.02 4.05
CA PRO A 163 26.64 -15.22 4.89
C PRO A 163 27.23 -14.04 4.09
N VAL A 164 27.23 -12.86 4.71
CA VAL A 164 27.56 -11.57 4.06
C VAL A 164 29.07 -11.38 3.80
N THR A 165 29.93 -12.19 4.42
CA THR A 165 31.40 -12.10 4.27
C THR A 165 31.96 -13.26 3.46
N LEU A 166 32.99 -12.99 2.64
CA LEU A 166 33.70 -14.02 1.86
C LEU A 166 34.24 -15.14 2.76
N GLN A 167 34.77 -14.80 3.94
CA GLN A 167 35.24 -15.80 4.92
C GLN A 167 34.07 -16.65 5.47
N GLY A 168 32.89 -16.07 5.70
CA GLY A 168 31.69 -16.79 6.11
C GLY A 168 31.16 -17.73 5.01
N LEU A 169 31.29 -17.33 3.74
CA LEU A 169 31.00 -18.21 2.60
C LEU A 169 31.99 -19.38 2.54
N THR A 170 33.29 -19.13 2.76
CA THR A 170 34.28 -20.24 2.79
C THR A 170 34.06 -21.20 3.96
N SER A 171 33.68 -20.71 5.15
CA SER A 171 33.37 -21.60 6.28
C SER A 171 32.10 -22.41 6.04
N LEU A 172 31.04 -21.82 5.48
CA LEU A 172 29.81 -22.53 5.13
C LEU A 172 30.04 -23.54 3.98
N ALA A 173 30.92 -23.22 3.03
CA ALA A 173 31.32 -24.14 1.97
C ALA A 173 32.10 -25.33 2.57
N ASN A 174 33.09 -25.08 3.43
CA ASN A 174 33.87 -26.13 4.09
C ASN A 174 32.97 -27.03 4.96
N GLU A 175 32.07 -26.45 5.77
CA GLU A 175 31.08 -27.19 6.55
C GLU A 175 30.24 -28.09 5.64
N ARG A 176 29.65 -27.57 4.55
CA ARG A 176 28.88 -28.38 3.58
C ARG A 176 29.72 -29.45 2.88
N ILE A 177 31.00 -29.19 2.61
CA ILE A 177 31.93 -30.17 2.02
C ILE A 177 32.18 -31.31 3.02
N GLU A 178 32.52 -31.00 4.27
CA GLU A 178 32.71 -31.99 5.35
C GLU A 178 31.45 -32.83 5.58
N ASP A 179 30.29 -32.19 5.63
CA ASP A 179 28.99 -32.82 5.84
C ASP A 179 28.59 -33.72 4.64
N ALA A 180 29.02 -33.40 3.41
CA ALA A 180 28.85 -34.24 2.22
C ALA A 180 29.92 -35.34 2.09
N ILE A 181 31.13 -35.15 2.64
CA ILE A 181 32.15 -36.20 2.83
C ILE A 181 31.65 -37.23 3.83
N ALA A 182 31.08 -36.78 4.96
CA ALA A 182 30.49 -37.64 6.00
C ALA A 182 29.31 -38.48 5.45
N ARG A 183 28.45 -37.88 4.61
CA ARG A 183 27.39 -38.61 3.87
C ARG A 183 27.92 -39.50 2.73
N GLY A 184 29.24 -39.54 2.50
CA GLY A 184 29.87 -40.37 1.48
C GLY A 184 29.62 -39.94 0.02
N GLN A 185 29.02 -38.76 -0.21
CA GLN A 185 28.62 -38.32 -1.55
C GLN A 185 29.82 -38.20 -2.51
N PHE A 186 30.99 -37.78 -2.01
CA PHE A 186 32.25 -37.71 -2.77
C PHE A 186 32.89 -39.07 -3.11
N ARG A 187 32.34 -40.20 -2.64
CA ARG A 187 32.86 -41.54 -2.97
C ARG A 187 32.42 -41.99 -4.35
N ASN A 188 31.19 -41.65 -4.78
CA ASN A 188 30.57 -42.12 -6.02
C ASN A 188 30.42 -41.05 -7.12
N ILE A 189 31.12 -39.92 -7.02
CA ILE A 189 31.18 -38.94 -8.12
C ILE A 189 32.04 -39.48 -9.28
N LYS A 190 31.53 -39.37 -10.51
CA LYS A 190 32.30 -39.70 -11.71
C LYS A 190 33.45 -38.70 -11.84
N ARG A 191 34.70 -39.16 -11.71
CA ARG A 191 35.89 -38.31 -11.75
C ARG A 191 36.31 -38.06 -13.20
N GLY A 192 36.41 -36.78 -13.57
CA GLY A 192 36.81 -36.34 -14.91
C GLY A 192 36.60 -34.84 -15.06
N LYS A 193 37.31 -34.22 -16.02
CA LYS A 193 37.11 -32.81 -16.36
C LYS A 193 35.73 -32.63 -16.99
N ASP A 194 35.01 -31.58 -16.58
CA ASP A 194 33.64 -31.21 -17.01
C ASP A 194 32.51 -32.23 -16.73
N VAL A 195 32.75 -33.33 -16.00
CA VAL A 195 31.71 -34.39 -15.79
C VAL A 195 30.62 -34.03 -14.76
N ASN A 196 30.91 -33.18 -13.77
CA ASN A 196 29.95 -32.74 -12.75
C ASN A 196 29.82 -31.20 -12.67
N THR A 197 30.24 -30.51 -13.72
CA THR A 197 30.09 -29.05 -13.85
C THR A 197 29.20 -28.82 -15.05
N GLU A 198 27.97 -28.37 -14.84
CA GLU A 198 27.13 -27.87 -15.92
C GLU A 198 27.85 -26.68 -16.56
N ARG A 199 28.47 -26.91 -17.71
CA ARG A 199 29.16 -25.86 -18.45
C ARG A 199 28.08 -24.94 -19.00
N ASP A 200 27.92 -23.77 -18.39
CA ASP A 200 27.05 -22.72 -18.90
C ASP A 200 27.48 -22.38 -20.34
N HIS A 201 26.76 -22.90 -21.33
CA HIS A 201 27.10 -22.71 -22.74
C HIS A 201 27.10 -21.21 -23.12
N ASN A 202 26.16 -20.45 -22.55
CA ASN A 202 26.06 -18.99 -22.70
C ASN A 202 27.17 -18.20 -21.99
N ALA A 203 27.91 -18.81 -21.04
CA ALA A 203 29.05 -18.14 -20.39
C ALA A 203 30.30 -18.11 -21.27
N ASN A 204 30.34 -18.96 -22.32
CA ASN A 204 31.43 -19.04 -23.29
C ASN A 204 31.01 -18.54 -24.69
N SER A 205 29.81 -17.95 -24.85
CA SER A 205 29.35 -17.48 -26.16
C SER A 205 30.07 -16.17 -26.54
N PRO A 206 30.74 -16.06 -27.70
CA PRO A 206 31.42 -14.83 -28.12
C PRO A 206 30.51 -13.63 -28.39
N PHE A 207 29.20 -13.84 -28.39
CA PHE A 207 28.17 -12.84 -28.72
C PHE A 207 27.47 -12.25 -27.48
N LEU A 208 27.80 -12.71 -26.28
CA LEU A 208 27.32 -12.13 -25.02
C LEU A 208 28.53 -11.66 -24.24
N ASP A 209 28.57 -10.37 -23.89
CA ASP A 209 29.61 -9.86 -23.01
C ASP A 209 29.48 -10.55 -21.63
N THR A 210 30.60 -10.99 -21.09
CA THR A 210 30.62 -11.72 -19.80
C THR A 210 29.97 -10.91 -18.68
N THR A 211 30.07 -9.58 -18.72
CA THR A 211 29.39 -8.64 -17.82
C THR A 211 27.87 -8.70 -17.95
N GLU A 212 27.31 -8.67 -19.16
CA GLU A 212 25.88 -8.79 -19.41
C GLU A 212 25.33 -10.17 -19.02
N TYR A 213 26.09 -11.22 -19.36
CA TYR A 213 25.77 -12.58 -18.96
C TYR A 213 25.70 -12.72 -17.44
N PHE A 214 26.73 -12.27 -16.72
CA PHE A 214 26.73 -12.30 -15.25
C PHE A 214 25.68 -11.36 -14.65
N MET A 215 25.41 -10.20 -15.24
CA MET A 215 24.37 -9.27 -14.78
C MET A 215 22.98 -9.90 -14.88
N ASN A 216 22.62 -10.48 -16.03
CA ASN A 216 21.36 -11.19 -16.22
C ASN A 216 21.27 -12.42 -15.30
N LYS A 217 22.36 -13.17 -15.11
CA LYS A 217 22.42 -14.30 -14.17
C LYS A 217 22.28 -13.86 -12.72
N ILE A 218 22.81 -12.68 -12.34
CA ILE A 218 22.66 -12.08 -11.01
C ILE A 218 21.20 -11.64 -10.80
N ILE A 219 20.58 -10.97 -11.77
CA ILE A 219 19.17 -10.58 -11.74
C ILE A 219 18.28 -11.82 -11.54
N GLN A 220 18.53 -12.90 -12.32
CA GLN A 220 17.80 -14.16 -12.20
C GLN A 220 18.04 -14.90 -10.86
N LYS A 221 19.28 -14.95 -10.36
CA LYS A 221 19.64 -15.74 -9.16
C LYS A 221 19.45 -15.03 -7.82
N GLN A 222 19.51 -13.70 -7.79
CA GLN A 222 19.34 -12.92 -6.56
C GLN A 222 17.90 -12.40 -6.37
N GLU A 223 17.00 -12.74 -7.30
CA GLU A 223 15.61 -12.24 -7.34
C GLU A 223 15.51 -10.70 -7.31
N ILE A 224 16.59 -10.01 -7.72
CA ILE A 224 16.66 -8.55 -7.67
C ILE A 224 15.84 -7.99 -8.83
N VAL A 225 14.65 -7.53 -8.47
CA VAL A 225 13.74 -6.79 -9.33
C VAL A 225 14.39 -5.43 -9.65
N PRO A 226 14.63 -5.06 -10.93
CA PRO A 226 15.11 -3.74 -11.30
C PRO A 226 14.25 -2.62 -10.66
N PRO A 227 14.83 -1.49 -10.22
CA PRO A 227 14.13 -0.48 -9.43
C PRO A 227 12.91 0.14 -10.15
N TRP A 228 12.94 0.19 -11.49
CA TRP A 228 11.79 0.63 -12.28
C TRP A 228 10.64 -0.39 -12.26
N ILE A 229 10.92 -1.70 -12.12
CA ILE A 229 9.89 -2.75 -11.96
C ILE A 229 9.31 -2.74 -10.54
N GLU A 230 10.11 -2.44 -9.50
CA GLU A 230 9.57 -2.18 -8.15
C GLU A 230 8.55 -1.02 -8.18
N LYS A 231 8.93 0.10 -8.83
CA LYS A 231 8.04 1.24 -9.08
C LYS A 231 6.85 0.88 -9.97
N GLN A 232 7.00 -0.06 -10.91
CA GLN A 232 5.88 -0.59 -11.69
C GLN A 232 4.87 -1.32 -10.80
N GLN A 233 5.36 -2.19 -9.90
CA GLN A 233 4.49 -2.93 -8.98
C GLN A 233 3.79 -1.97 -8.02
N GLU A 234 4.48 -0.96 -7.51
CA GLU A 234 3.89 0.09 -6.66
C GLU A 234 2.79 0.85 -7.41
N LEU A 235 3.07 1.33 -8.63
CA LEU A 235 2.09 2.00 -9.49
C LEU A 235 0.86 1.12 -9.74
N VAL A 236 1.05 -0.14 -10.13
CA VAL A 236 -0.04 -1.10 -10.38
C VAL A 236 -0.84 -1.36 -9.10
N LYS A 237 -0.19 -1.59 -7.96
CA LYS A 237 -0.86 -1.79 -6.66
C LYS A 237 -1.70 -0.57 -6.26
N GLN A 238 -1.19 0.65 -6.44
CA GLN A 238 -1.92 1.88 -6.13
C GLN A 238 -3.10 2.09 -7.10
N LEU A 239 -2.87 1.94 -8.40
CA LEU A 239 -3.90 2.07 -9.44
C LEU A 239 -5.03 1.05 -9.26
N ASP A 240 -4.71 -0.20 -8.92
CA ASP A 240 -5.71 -1.24 -8.65
C ASP A 240 -6.44 -1.00 -7.33
N SER A 241 -5.77 -0.47 -6.30
CA SER A 241 -6.41 -0.10 -5.03
C SER A 241 -7.40 1.04 -5.24
N PHE A 242 -6.99 2.09 -5.97
CA PHE A 242 -7.85 3.19 -6.40
C PHE A 242 -9.05 2.67 -7.22
N ARG A 243 -8.83 1.86 -8.25
CA ARG A 243 -9.91 1.27 -9.07
C ARG A 243 -10.82 0.32 -8.31
N LYS A 244 -10.31 -0.42 -7.31
CA LYS A 244 -11.14 -1.28 -6.44
C LYS A 244 -12.04 -0.43 -5.56
N ARG A 245 -11.49 0.62 -4.93
CA ARG A 245 -12.26 1.56 -4.11
C ARG A 245 -13.29 2.33 -4.92
N LEU A 246 -12.90 2.92 -6.05
CA LEU A 246 -13.79 3.65 -6.95
C LEU A 246 -15.00 2.79 -7.36
N ARG A 247 -14.75 1.52 -7.74
CA ARG A 247 -15.82 0.56 -8.06
C ARG A 247 -16.65 0.15 -6.84
N SER A 248 -16.05 -0.07 -5.67
CA SER A 248 -16.83 -0.43 -4.47
C SER A 248 -17.74 0.71 -4.03
N ASP A 249 -17.24 1.92 -4.06
CA ASP A 249 -17.93 3.10 -3.53
C ASP A 249 -19.07 3.49 -4.48
N TRP A 250 -18.81 3.51 -5.79
CA TRP A 250 -19.84 3.69 -6.80
C TRP A 250 -20.90 2.57 -6.79
N ARG A 251 -20.50 1.29 -6.76
CA ARG A 251 -21.45 0.16 -6.68
C ARG A 251 -22.33 0.24 -5.44
N ARG A 252 -21.74 0.59 -4.28
CA ARG A 252 -22.48 0.78 -3.03
C ARG A 252 -23.43 1.97 -3.08
N HIS A 253 -23.07 3.05 -3.78
CA HIS A 253 -23.92 4.22 -3.98
C HIS A 253 -25.08 3.91 -4.93
N ALA A 254 -24.78 3.49 -6.16
CA ALA A 254 -25.78 3.18 -7.18
C ALA A 254 -26.80 2.13 -6.72
N ALA A 255 -26.36 1.04 -6.07
CA ALA A 255 -27.28 0.03 -5.53
C ALA A 255 -28.16 0.56 -4.38
N ARG A 256 -27.70 1.56 -3.60
CA ARG A 256 -28.55 2.25 -2.60
C ARG A 256 -29.55 3.18 -3.26
N MET A 257 -29.13 3.95 -4.27
CA MET A 257 -30.01 4.89 -4.99
C MET A 257 -31.14 4.14 -5.69
N ILE A 258 -30.85 3.11 -6.48
CA ILE A 258 -31.86 2.30 -7.19
C ILE A 258 -32.82 1.61 -6.20
N ALA A 259 -32.33 1.16 -5.03
CA ALA A 259 -33.20 0.63 -3.98
C ALA A 259 -34.05 1.71 -3.29
N SER A 260 -33.53 2.94 -3.14
CA SER A 260 -34.24 4.06 -2.50
C SER A 260 -35.38 4.64 -3.34
N GLU A 261 -35.36 4.46 -4.67
CA GLU A 261 -36.49 4.75 -5.55
C GLU A 261 -37.71 3.85 -5.29
N GLY A 262 -37.55 2.77 -4.53
CA GLY A 262 -38.64 1.87 -4.13
C GLY A 262 -39.21 0.99 -5.27
N GLY A 263 -40.25 0.24 -4.91
CA GLY A 263 -40.85 -0.80 -5.75
C GLY A 263 -40.36 -2.22 -5.39
N PRO A 264 -41.01 -3.27 -5.92
CA PRO A 264 -40.62 -4.67 -5.67
C PRO A 264 -39.23 -4.99 -6.21
N LEU A 265 -38.57 -5.99 -5.63
CA LEU A 265 -37.18 -6.38 -5.94
C LEU A 265 -36.96 -6.62 -7.44
N GLU A 266 -37.89 -7.28 -8.12
CA GLU A 266 -37.81 -7.53 -9.56
C GLU A 266 -37.78 -6.23 -10.38
N GLN A 267 -38.56 -5.21 -9.98
CA GLN A 267 -38.55 -3.91 -10.64
C GLN A 267 -37.21 -3.20 -10.44
N GLN A 268 -36.61 -3.29 -9.25
CA GLN A 268 -35.27 -2.72 -8.97
C GLN A 268 -34.18 -3.41 -9.83
N ILE A 269 -34.24 -4.74 -9.93
CA ILE A 269 -33.34 -5.54 -10.80
C ILE A 269 -33.54 -5.15 -12.27
N ASN A 270 -34.78 -4.98 -12.73
CA ASN A 270 -35.07 -4.59 -14.11
C ASN A 270 -34.64 -3.14 -14.41
N ARG A 271 -34.78 -2.18 -13.48
CA ARG A 271 -34.20 -0.84 -13.61
C ARG A 271 -32.67 -0.90 -13.72
N ALA A 272 -32.02 -1.68 -12.86
CA ALA A 272 -30.56 -1.86 -12.91
C ALA A 272 -30.08 -2.46 -14.25
N LYS A 273 -30.79 -3.45 -14.78
CA LYS A 273 -30.55 -4.00 -16.13
C LYS A 273 -30.77 -2.94 -17.23
N GLY A 274 -31.84 -2.15 -17.15
CA GLY A 274 -32.12 -1.07 -18.11
C GLY A 274 -31.04 0.02 -18.11
N TYR A 275 -30.51 0.38 -16.93
CA TYR A 275 -29.33 1.24 -16.82
C TYR A 275 -28.07 0.58 -17.37
N ALA A 276 -27.86 -0.72 -17.18
CA ALA A 276 -26.71 -1.43 -17.74
C ALA A 276 -26.69 -1.42 -19.28
N LEU A 277 -27.86 -1.55 -19.92
CA LEU A 277 -28.01 -1.41 -21.37
C LEU A 277 -27.77 0.03 -21.83
N ALA A 278 -28.28 1.04 -21.10
CA ALA A 278 -28.04 2.45 -21.40
C ALA A 278 -26.54 2.82 -21.31
N GLU A 279 -25.82 2.26 -20.34
CA GLU A 279 -24.37 2.40 -20.21
C GLU A 279 -23.61 1.75 -21.37
N GLU A 280 -24.04 0.57 -21.82
CA GLU A 280 -23.39 -0.14 -22.93
C GLU A 280 -23.51 0.61 -24.26
N ILE A 281 -24.64 1.29 -24.49
CA ILE A 281 -24.86 2.16 -25.65
C ILE A 281 -23.94 3.39 -25.62
N VAL A 282 -23.83 4.06 -24.46
CA VAL A 282 -23.07 5.33 -24.33
C VAL A 282 -21.56 5.09 -24.15
N ASN A 283 -21.18 3.94 -23.58
CA ASN A 283 -19.84 3.66 -23.09
C ASN A 283 -19.56 2.14 -23.19
N PRO A 284 -19.39 1.63 -24.43
CA PRO A 284 -19.20 0.21 -24.67
C PRO A 284 -17.95 -0.30 -23.95
N ARG A 285 -18.07 -1.49 -23.35
CA ARG A 285 -16.91 -2.14 -22.70
C ARG A 285 -15.92 -2.56 -23.77
N ILE A 286 -14.65 -2.29 -23.53
CA ILE A 286 -13.56 -2.97 -24.23
C ILE A 286 -13.60 -4.43 -23.74
N SER A 287 -14.12 -5.32 -24.56
CA SER A 287 -14.05 -6.76 -24.30
C SER A 287 -12.63 -7.25 -24.58
N ASP A 288 -12.02 -7.90 -23.59
CA ASP A 288 -10.72 -8.55 -23.76
C ASP A 288 -10.93 -9.81 -24.62
N LYS A 289 -10.82 -9.67 -25.95
CA LYS A 289 -10.95 -10.78 -26.90
C LYS A 289 -9.75 -11.71 -26.78
N GLN A 290 -9.86 -12.76 -25.96
CA GLN A 290 -8.77 -13.71 -25.78
C GLN A 290 -8.75 -14.69 -26.96
N LYS A 291 -7.77 -14.52 -27.84
CA LYS A 291 -7.48 -15.49 -28.90
C LYS A 291 -6.66 -16.64 -28.31
N ILE A 292 -7.31 -17.77 -28.05
CA ILE A 292 -6.66 -19.00 -27.58
C ILE A 292 -6.40 -19.86 -28.82
N SER A 293 -5.15 -19.89 -29.27
CA SER A 293 -4.69 -20.81 -30.30
C SER A 293 -4.33 -22.15 -29.65
N GLY A 294 -5.11 -23.19 -29.93
CA GLY A 294 -4.86 -24.57 -29.50
C GLY A 294 -4.52 -25.48 -30.69
N ILE A 295 -3.76 -26.53 -30.44
CA ILE A 295 -3.57 -27.63 -31.40
C ILE A 295 -4.63 -28.68 -31.07
N SER A 296 -5.50 -29.03 -32.02
CA SER A 296 -6.48 -30.11 -31.85
C SER A 296 -5.79 -31.48 -31.78
N SER A 297 -6.50 -32.51 -31.33
CA SER A 297 -6.03 -33.92 -31.36
C SER A 297 -5.50 -34.36 -32.72
N ASP A 298 -6.05 -33.76 -33.78
CA ASP A 298 -5.81 -34.13 -35.18
C ASP A 298 -4.66 -33.32 -35.80
N GLY A 299 -3.89 -32.58 -34.99
CA GLY A 299 -2.74 -31.77 -35.41
C GLY A 299 -3.09 -30.39 -36.00
N ASN A 300 -4.37 -30.11 -36.24
CA ASN A 300 -4.82 -28.83 -36.80
C ASN A 300 -4.79 -27.68 -35.77
N LEU A 301 -4.34 -26.50 -36.21
CA LEU A 301 -4.34 -25.27 -35.42
C LEU A 301 -5.75 -24.66 -35.37
N VAL A 302 -6.36 -24.63 -34.19
CA VAL A 302 -7.69 -24.05 -33.95
C VAL A 302 -7.55 -22.74 -33.19
N ASN A 303 -7.99 -21.65 -33.81
CA ASN A 303 -8.02 -20.32 -33.20
C ASN A 303 -9.38 -20.07 -32.53
N ILE A 304 -9.48 -20.34 -31.23
CA ILE A 304 -10.70 -20.09 -30.45
C ILE A 304 -10.68 -18.65 -29.96
N THR A 305 -11.56 -17.79 -30.50
CA THR A 305 -11.74 -16.43 -29.99
C THR A 305 -12.76 -16.43 -28.86
N VAL A 306 -12.30 -16.47 -27.62
CA VAL A 306 -13.15 -16.30 -26.44
C VAL A 306 -13.44 -14.81 -26.27
N GLU A 307 -14.67 -14.41 -26.59
CA GLU A 307 -15.22 -13.12 -26.18
C GLU A 307 -16.11 -13.34 -24.95
N ASP A 308 -15.72 -12.78 -23.79
CA ASP A 308 -16.55 -12.76 -22.58
C ASP A 308 -17.77 -11.83 -22.77
N ARG A 309 -18.74 -12.30 -23.55
CA ARG A 309 -20.07 -11.69 -23.70
C ARG A 309 -20.99 -12.28 -22.64
N ILE A 310 -21.25 -11.54 -21.57
CA ILE A 310 -22.34 -11.84 -20.64
C ILE A 310 -23.66 -11.57 -21.37
N ALA A 311 -24.14 -12.59 -22.09
CA ALA A 311 -25.49 -12.78 -22.63
C ALA A 311 -26.22 -11.51 -23.16
N ALA A 312 -25.72 -10.94 -24.25
CA ALA A 312 -26.62 -10.33 -25.24
C ALA A 312 -27.31 -11.45 -26.04
N GLY A 313 -28.59 -11.28 -26.35
CA GLY A 313 -29.46 -12.36 -26.83
C GLY A 313 -28.97 -13.09 -28.08
N ILE A 314 -29.25 -14.40 -28.09
CA ILE A 314 -29.08 -15.33 -29.21
C ILE A 314 -29.56 -14.70 -30.54
N LYS A 315 -28.69 -14.66 -31.54
CA LYS A 315 -29.10 -14.65 -32.95
C LYS A 315 -29.15 -16.09 -33.42
N LEU A 316 -30.36 -16.61 -33.57
CA LEU A 316 -30.66 -17.79 -34.39
C LEU A 316 -31.82 -17.37 -35.28
N ASP A 317 -31.57 -17.45 -36.59
CA ASP A 317 -32.42 -18.15 -37.56
C ASP A 317 -31.95 -17.79 -38.98
N GLU A 318 -31.04 -18.61 -39.51
CA GLU A 318 -30.99 -18.91 -40.95
C GLU A 318 -31.22 -20.42 -41.09
N PRO A 319 -32.26 -20.86 -41.81
CA PRO A 319 -32.37 -22.24 -42.25
C PRO A 319 -31.89 -22.41 -43.71
N GLU A 320 -30.77 -23.12 -43.81
CA GLU A 320 -30.59 -24.31 -44.66
C GLU A 320 -30.14 -24.22 -46.15
N VAL A 321 -28.95 -24.82 -46.34
CA VAL A 321 -28.60 -25.83 -47.37
C VAL A 321 -28.12 -25.34 -48.75
N LYS A 322 -26.80 -25.46 -48.95
CA LYS A 322 -26.22 -26.49 -49.85
C LYS A 322 -24.75 -26.80 -49.51
N VAL A 323 -24.39 -28.08 -49.64
CA VAL A 323 -23.02 -28.60 -49.44
C VAL A 323 -22.31 -28.64 -50.78
N GLU A 324 -21.13 -28.03 -50.89
CA GLU A 324 -20.14 -28.38 -51.91
C GLU A 324 -18.75 -28.50 -51.25
N VAL A 325 -18.08 -29.62 -51.53
CA VAL A 325 -16.75 -29.95 -51.04
C VAL A 325 -15.76 -29.78 -52.19
N THR A 326 -14.81 -28.86 -52.05
CA THR A 326 -13.67 -28.71 -52.96
C THR A 326 -12.37 -28.64 -52.15
N PRO A 327 -11.54 -29.70 -52.13
CA PRO A 327 -10.24 -29.66 -51.49
C PRO A 327 -9.23 -28.95 -52.41
N THR A 328 -8.78 -27.75 -52.02
CA THR A 328 -7.66 -27.07 -52.69
C THR A 328 -6.46 -26.99 -51.74
N THR A 329 -5.49 -27.86 -51.97
CA THR A 329 -4.15 -27.77 -51.40
C THR A 329 -3.40 -26.63 -52.08
N THR A 330 -2.85 -25.69 -51.30
CA THR A 330 -1.84 -24.73 -51.80
C THR A 330 -0.74 -24.55 -50.77
N GLU A 331 0.49 -24.82 -51.19
CA GLU A 331 1.72 -24.58 -50.40
C GLU A 331 2.06 -23.07 -50.33
N PRO A 332 2.88 -22.63 -49.35
CA PRO A 332 3.10 -21.20 -49.10
C PRO A 332 4.16 -20.60 -50.05
N PRO A 333 3.90 -19.42 -50.66
CA PRO A 333 4.96 -18.65 -51.30
C PRO A 333 5.73 -17.80 -50.27
N THR A 334 7.05 -17.94 -50.29
CA THR A 334 7.99 -17.02 -49.62
C THR A 334 8.21 -15.75 -50.44
N GLY A 335 8.23 -14.59 -49.78
CA GLY A 335 9.08 -13.44 -50.12
C GLY A 335 8.65 -12.51 -51.29
N THR A 336 8.62 -11.20 -50.98
CA THR A 336 8.68 -10.02 -51.91
C THR A 336 7.55 -9.90 -52.95
N GLU A 337 6.85 -8.77 -53.13
CA GLU A 337 7.34 -7.41 -53.40
C GLU A 337 6.33 -6.30 -53.01
N ALA A 338 6.79 -5.05 -52.93
CA ALA A 338 5.99 -3.89 -52.51
C ALA A 338 5.31 -3.15 -53.68
N LYS A 339 4.34 -3.78 -54.37
CA LYS A 339 3.62 -3.16 -55.51
C LYS A 339 2.09 -3.12 -55.41
N ASP A 340 1.47 -3.85 -54.48
CA ASP A 340 0.00 -4.03 -54.46
C ASP A 340 -0.80 -2.92 -53.76
N LEU A 341 -0.15 -1.99 -53.05
CA LEU A 341 -0.84 -0.91 -52.32
C LEU A 341 -1.64 0.03 -53.24
N HIS A 342 -1.17 0.28 -54.46
CA HIS A 342 -1.85 1.20 -55.38
C HIS A 342 -3.10 0.60 -56.03
N LYS A 343 -3.20 -0.74 -56.09
CA LYS A 343 -4.36 -1.43 -56.64
C LYS A 343 -5.50 -1.51 -55.61
N LEU A 344 -5.15 -1.83 -54.35
CA LEU A 344 -6.09 -1.84 -53.23
C LEU A 344 -6.67 -0.44 -52.94
N GLU A 345 -5.88 0.62 -53.12
CA GLU A 345 -6.34 2.00 -52.94
C GLU A 345 -7.30 2.46 -54.06
N GLN A 346 -7.17 1.91 -55.27
CA GLN A 346 -8.11 2.13 -56.38
C GLN A 346 -9.42 1.35 -56.22
N GLU A 347 -9.36 0.11 -55.72
CA GLU A 347 -10.54 -0.72 -55.42
C GLU A 347 -11.39 -0.09 -54.29
N LEU A 348 -10.77 0.42 -53.22
CA LEU A 348 -11.44 1.15 -52.15
C LEU A 348 -12.13 2.45 -52.60
N GLN A 349 -11.59 3.14 -53.61
CA GLN A 349 -12.21 4.36 -54.16
C GLN A 349 -13.44 4.05 -55.03
N GLN A 350 -13.53 2.87 -55.63
CA GLN A 350 -14.69 2.44 -56.43
C GLN A 350 -15.88 2.02 -55.56
N GLU A 351 -15.64 1.38 -54.40
CA GLU A 351 -16.73 1.04 -53.46
C GLU A 351 -17.37 2.27 -52.81
N ILE A 352 -16.61 3.33 -52.55
CA ILE A 352 -17.16 4.57 -51.96
C ILE A 352 -18.10 5.29 -52.94
N GLN A 353 -17.88 5.19 -54.26
CA GLN A 353 -18.73 5.82 -55.26
C GLN A 353 -20.04 5.06 -55.53
N THR A 354 -20.07 3.74 -55.38
CA THR A 354 -21.31 2.94 -55.57
C THR A 354 -22.29 3.09 -54.41
N ILE A 355 -21.79 3.25 -53.17
CA ILE A 355 -22.63 3.49 -51.98
C ILE A 355 -23.30 4.89 -52.03
N ALA A 356 -22.65 5.88 -52.65
CA ALA A 356 -23.22 7.21 -52.84
C ALA A 356 -24.37 7.26 -53.87
N ALA A 357 -24.44 6.28 -54.79
CA ALA A 357 -25.44 6.26 -55.86
C ALA A 357 -26.80 5.63 -55.47
N THR A 358 -26.88 4.90 -54.36
CA THR A 358 -28.09 4.14 -53.93
C THR A 358 -28.98 4.86 -52.92
N SER A 359 -28.77 6.17 -52.70
CA SER A 359 -29.51 7.00 -51.72
C SER A 359 -30.37 8.10 -52.34
N ALA A 360 -30.65 8.03 -53.65
CA ALA A 360 -31.56 8.95 -54.35
C ALA A 360 -32.60 8.19 -55.18
N THR A 361 -33.85 8.67 -55.20
CA THR A 361 -35.07 7.98 -55.70
C THR A 361 -35.49 6.87 -54.72
N LEU A 362 -36.68 6.88 -54.10
CA LEU A 362 -38.01 6.98 -54.70
C LEU A 362 -38.98 7.87 -53.89
N ASN A 363 -39.69 8.76 -54.60
CA ASN A 363 -40.88 9.48 -54.12
C ASN A 363 -41.89 9.53 -55.28
N ALA A 364 -42.89 8.64 -55.32
CA ALA A 364 -44.08 8.74 -56.20
C ALA A 364 -45.22 7.76 -55.82
N VAL A 365 -46.45 8.26 -55.79
CA VAL A 365 -47.75 7.62 -55.45
C VAL A 365 -48.81 8.44 -56.24
N PRO A 366 -49.83 7.89 -56.97
CA PRO A 366 -50.91 6.99 -56.50
C PRO A 366 -51.35 5.93 -57.58
N PRO A 367 -52.60 5.36 -57.69
CA PRO A 367 -53.56 4.78 -56.71
C PRO A 367 -54.29 3.44 -57.14
N THR A 368 -55.17 2.93 -56.25
CA THR A 368 -56.53 2.34 -56.53
C THR A 368 -56.82 0.83 -56.27
N VAL A 369 -57.40 0.51 -55.08
CA VAL A 369 -58.65 -0.28 -54.77
C VAL A 369 -58.92 -1.69 -55.41
N PRO A 370 -59.53 -2.69 -54.71
CA PRO A 370 -59.44 -3.21 -53.33
C PRO A 370 -59.06 -4.73 -53.31
N PRO A 371 -59.21 -5.49 -52.19
CA PRO A 371 -60.21 -6.58 -52.21
C PRO A 371 -60.92 -6.89 -50.87
N GLU A 372 -61.78 -7.91 -50.88
CA GLU A 372 -62.83 -8.27 -49.91
C GLU A 372 -62.38 -9.03 -48.64
N VAL A 373 -63.30 -9.12 -47.67
CA VAL A 373 -63.25 -10.06 -46.52
C VAL A 373 -63.80 -11.44 -46.93
N PRO A 374 -63.38 -12.55 -46.28
CA PRO A 374 -64.19 -13.03 -45.15
C PRO A 374 -63.45 -13.75 -44.00
N ALA A 375 -63.79 -13.33 -42.78
CA ALA A 375 -64.27 -14.12 -41.63
C ALA A 375 -63.89 -15.63 -41.43
N ILE A 376 -63.37 -15.90 -40.22
CA ILE A 376 -63.58 -17.07 -39.33
C ILE A 376 -62.86 -18.40 -39.64
N ALA A 377 -61.93 -18.74 -38.75
CA ALA A 377 -61.83 -20.08 -38.13
C ALA A 377 -61.32 -19.93 -36.68
N ALA A 378 -61.92 -20.67 -35.74
CA ALA A 378 -61.61 -20.57 -34.30
C ALA A 378 -60.46 -21.50 -33.87
N ALA A 379 -59.91 -21.25 -32.68
CA ALA A 379 -58.78 -21.96 -32.09
C ALA A 379 -59.08 -23.44 -31.72
N PRO A 380 -58.07 -24.19 -31.24
CA PRO A 380 -57.93 -24.24 -29.79
C PRO A 380 -56.51 -23.97 -29.27
N ALA A 381 -56.45 -23.51 -28.02
CA ALA A 381 -55.20 -23.27 -27.30
C ALA A 381 -54.62 -24.56 -26.70
N ALA A 382 -53.29 -24.70 -26.69
CA ALA A 382 -52.48 -25.23 -25.57
C ALA A 382 -51.01 -25.46 -25.97
N ALA A 383 -50.22 -24.38 -26.08
CA ALA A 383 -48.76 -24.47 -26.00
C ALA A 383 -48.22 -23.15 -25.45
N THR A 384 -48.04 -23.06 -24.14
CA THR A 384 -47.31 -21.94 -23.52
C THR A 384 -45.84 -22.06 -23.96
N PRO A 385 -45.29 -21.14 -24.77
CA PRO A 385 -43.85 -21.16 -25.03
C PRO A 385 -43.13 -20.98 -23.68
N PRO A 386 -41.96 -21.61 -23.47
CA PRO A 386 -41.18 -21.39 -22.25
C PRO A 386 -40.95 -19.90 -22.09
N GLN A 387 -41.36 -19.33 -20.95
CA GLN A 387 -41.30 -17.89 -20.72
C GLN A 387 -39.86 -17.42 -20.87
N ALA A 388 -39.56 -16.77 -21.99
CA ALA A 388 -38.32 -16.03 -22.14
C ALA A 388 -38.23 -15.01 -20.99
N PRO A 389 -37.07 -14.82 -20.36
CA PRO A 389 -36.92 -13.83 -19.30
C PRO A 389 -37.36 -12.47 -19.85
N PRO A 390 -38.08 -11.64 -19.05
CA PRO A 390 -38.66 -10.40 -19.55
C PRO A 390 -37.57 -9.55 -20.20
N ARG A 391 -37.74 -9.25 -21.51
CA ARG A 391 -36.83 -8.40 -22.28
C ARG A 391 -36.88 -6.98 -21.70
N VAL A 392 -35.91 -6.68 -20.84
CA VAL A 392 -35.75 -5.35 -20.25
C VAL A 392 -35.32 -4.36 -21.35
N LEU A 393 -36.03 -3.25 -21.45
CA LEU A 393 -35.68 -2.16 -22.36
C LEU A 393 -34.56 -1.28 -21.75
N PRO A 394 -33.69 -0.67 -22.59
CA PRO A 394 -32.71 0.29 -22.10
C PRO A 394 -33.41 1.52 -21.50
N MET A 395 -32.85 2.04 -20.41
CA MET A 395 -33.26 3.34 -19.85
C MET A 395 -32.83 4.48 -20.80
N PRO A 396 -33.57 5.61 -20.84
CA PRO A 396 -33.27 6.72 -21.76
C PRO A 396 -31.93 7.40 -21.46
N THR A 397 -31.41 7.29 -20.24
CA THR A 397 -30.12 7.87 -19.83
C THR A 397 -29.30 6.89 -19.00
N PRO A 398 -27.95 6.90 -19.13
CA PRO A 398 -27.04 6.18 -18.24
C PRO A 398 -27.18 6.66 -16.79
N PHE A 399 -26.97 5.75 -15.82
CA PHE A 399 -27.10 6.10 -14.40
C PHE A 399 -25.90 6.97 -13.96
N ARG A 400 -26.15 8.26 -13.74
CA ARG A 400 -25.14 9.26 -13.36
C ARG A 400 -25.68 10.14 -12.24
N ASP A 401 -24.97 10.17 -11.12
CA ASP A 401 -25.29 11.06 -10.00
C ASP A 401 -24.23 12.18 -9.92
N PRO A 402 -24.58 13.45 -10.16
CA PRO A 402 -23.65 14.57 -10.04
C PRO A 402 -23.41 15.01 -8.58
N THR A 403 -24.22 14.56 -7.62
CA THR A 403 -24.01 14.86 -6.19
C THR A 403 -22.86 14.02 -5.64
N TRP A 404 -22.92 12.69 -5.85
CA TRP A 404 -21.84 11.76 -5.51
C TRP A 404 -20.50 12.13 -6.16
N GLN A 405 -20.53 12.51 -7.44
CA GLN A 405 -19.32 12.95 -8.14
C GLN A 405 -18.67 14.14 -7.43
N ARG A 406 -19.44 15.17 -7.04
CA ARG A 406 -18.90 16.33 -6.32
C ARG A 406 -18.36 15.98 -4.93
N THR A 407 -19.02 15.10 -4.19
CA THR A 407 -18.57 14.71 -2.84
C THR A 407 -17.25 13.92 -2.86
N GLU A 408 -17.06 13.03 -3.85
CA GLU A 408 -15.84 12.22 -3.97
C GLU A 408 -14.75 12.90 -4.83
N GLN A 409 -15.07 13.99 -5.55
CA GLN A 409 -14.16 14.65 -6.50
C GLN A 409 -12.82 14.99 -5.88
N ALA A 410 -12.80 15.57 -4.68
CA ALA A 410 -11.58 15.98 -3.99
C ALA A 410 -10.65 14.79 -3.65
N TYR A 411 -11.24 13.64 -3.31
CA TYR A 411 -10.47 12.42 -3.08
C TYR A 411 -9.93 11.85 -4.40
N HIS A 412 -10.76 11.80 -5.45
CA HIS A 412 -10.37 11.27 -6.75
C HIS A 412 -9.28 12.12 -7.43
N THR A 413 -9.34 13.45 -7.32
CA THR A 413 -8.30 14.34 -7.86
C THR A 413 -6.97 14.14 -7.14
N LEU A 414 -6.97 14.06 -5.80
CA LEU A 414 -5.77 13.79 -5.01
C LEU A 414 -5.16 12.42 -5.34
N ALA A 415 -5.95 11.35 -5.34
CA ALA A 415 -5.45 10.01 -5.67
C ALA A 415 -4.83 9.95 -7.09
N ILE A 416 -5.38 10.71 -8.04
CA ILE A 416 -4.85 10.77 -9.41
C ILE A 416 -3.59 11.64 -9.50
N THR A 417 -3.45 12.72 -8.74
CA THR A 417 -2.17 13.46 -8.67
C THR A 417 -1.07 12.61 -8.04
N GLU A 418 -1.38 11.80 -7.03
CA GLU A 418 -0.47 10.82 -6.44
C GLU A 418 -0.03 9.75 -7.46
N ILE A 419 -0.97 9.09 -8.13
CA ILE A 419 -0.70 8.09 -9.19
C ILE A 419 0.12 8.70 -10.33
N ASN A 420 -0.18 9.93 -10.75
CA ASN A 420 0.59 10.63 -11.77
C ASN A 420 2.00 11.03 -11.30
N SER A 421 2.19 11.32 -10.01
CA SER A 421 3.53 11.54 -9.44
C SER A 421 4.37 10.27 -9.44
N LEU A 422 3.79 9.12 -9.06
CA LEU A 422 4.41 7.80 -9.17
C LEU A 422 4.74 7.45 -10.63
N THR A 423 3.80 7.70 -11.54
CA THR A 423 3.98 7.48 -12.99
C THR A 423 5.14 8.31 -13.55
N ARG A 424 5.31 9.57 -13.11
CA ARG A 424 6.49 10.38 -13.45
C ARG A 424 7.78 9.77 -12.93
N SER A 425 7.80 9.34 -11.66
CA SER A 425 8.99 8.72 -11.06
C SER A 425 9.39 7.41 -11.76
N TYR A 426 8.39 6.60 -12.14
CA TYR A 426 8.54 5.39 -12.92
C TYR A 426 9.08 5.68 -14.33
N ASN A 427 8.49 6.63 -15.06
CA ASN A 427 8.91 6.95 -16.43
C ASN A 427 10.35 7.49 -16.53
N LEU A 428 10.85 8.14 -15.47
CA LEU A 428 12.25 8.59 -15.39
C LEU A 428 13.25 7.42 -15.25
N MET A 429 12.82 6.29 -14.69
CA MET A 429 13.66 5.09 -14.49
C MET A 429 13.44 4.01 -15.56
N ALA A 430 12.26 3.99 -16.18
CA ALA A 430 11.85 2.97 -17.13
C ALA A 430 12.41 3.24 -18.55
N PRO A 431 12.82 2.19 -19.30
CA PRO A 431 13.18 2.33 -20.70
C PRO A 431 11.99 2.81 -21.54
N LYS A 432 12.24 3.53 -22.64
CA LYS A 432 11.21 4.22 -23.45
C LYS A 432 9.99 3.36 -23.79
N ILE A 433 10.19 2.08 -24.14
CA ILE A 433 9.12 1.14 -24.50
C ILE A 433 8.21 0.74 -23.32
N ALA A 434 8.71 0.84 -22.08
CA ALA A 434 7.99 0.49 -20.87
C ALA A 434 7.28 1.68 -20.20
N GLN A 435 7.49 2.91 -20.70
CA GLN A 435 6.89 4.12 -20.11
C GLN A 435 5.35 4.08 -20.19
N ARG A 436 4.68 4.64 -19.17
CA ARG A 436 3.23 4.65 -19.02
C ARG A 436 2.66 6.07 -19.21
N PRO A 437 1.51 6.23 -19.88
CA PRO A 437 0.84 7.52 -19.96
C PRO A 437 0.24 7.90 -18.59
N TYR A 438 0.04 9.20 -18.38
CA TYR A 438 -0.66 9.70 -17.19
C TYR A 438 -2.14 9.29 -17.17
N THR A 439 -2.67 9.10 -15.97
CA THR A 439 -4.07 8.73 -15.72
C THR A 439 -4.97 9.96 -15.67
N ASN A 440 -6.14 9.87 -16.31
CA ASN A 440 -7.15 10.92 -16.38
C ASN A 440 -8.43 10.52 -15.62
N LEU A 441 -8.95 11.42 -14.79
CA LEU A 441 -10.10 11.18 -13.90
C LEU A 441 -11.34 10.74 -14.68
N ASP A 442 -11.71 11.48 -15.72
CA ASP A 442 -12.92 11.17 -16.51
C ASP A 442 -12.85 9.81 -17.20
N ARG A 443 -11.64 9.35 -17.57
CA ARG A 443 -11.43 8.03 -18.17
C ARG A 443 -11.60 6.91 -17.15
N GLU A 444 -11.06 7.08 -15.94
CA GLU A 444 -11.24 6.10 -14.86
C GLU A 444 -12.68 6.07 -14.33
N LEU A 445 -13.37 7.23 -14.27
CA LEU A 445 -14.81 7.29 -13.99
C LEU A 445 -15.63 6.55 -15.06
N LYS A 446 -15.46 6.88 -16.35
CA LYS A 446 -16.13 6.17 -17.46
C LYS A 446 -15.86 4.66 -17.40
N ARG A 447 -14.61 4.24 -17.14
CA ARG A 447 -14.27 2.82 -16.96
C ARG A 447 -14.99 2.19 -15.76
N CYS A 448 -15.03 2.88 -14.62
CA CYS A 448 -15.74 2.43 -13.43
C CYS A 448 -17.23 2.22 -13.72
N PHE A 449 -17.88 3.21 -14.34
CA PHE A 449 -19.29 3.16 -14.70
C PHE A 449 -19.60 1.97 -15.62
N ALA A 450 -18.87 1.80 -16.72
CA ALA A 450 -19.06 0.68 -17.63
C ALA A 450 -18.88 -0.68 -16.94
N MET A 451 -17.89 -0.82 -16.04
CA MET A 451 -17.61 -2.07 -15.32
C MET A 451 -18.61 -2.39 -14.20
N VAL A 452 -19.15 -1.38 -13.52
CA VAL A 452 -20.07 -1.58 -12.39
C VAL A 452 -21.51 -1.77 -12.85
N ALA A 453 -21.92 -1.14 -13.95
CA ALA A 453 -23.29 -1.20 -14.46
C ALA A 453 -23.94 -2.60 -14.54
N PRO A 454 -23.28 -3.67 -15.05
CA PRO A 454 -23.92 -4.99 -15.14
C PRO A 454 -24.00 -5.66 -13.77
N GLN A 455 -23.07 -5.33 -12.85
CA GLN A 455 -22.98 -5.90 -11.50
C GLN A 455 -24.05 -5.34 -10.56
N LEU A 456 -24.75 -4.26 -10.93
CA LEU A 456 -25.78 -3.63 -10.08
C LEU A 456 -26.99 -4.54 -9.88
N ALA A 457 -27.40 -5.29 -10.91
CA ALA A 457 -28.53 -6.22 -10.80
C ALA A 457 -28.24 -7.33 -9.76
N ASP A 458 -27.05 -7.92 -9.82
CA ASP A 458 -26.61 -8.97 -8.90
C ASP A 458 -26.38 -8.42 -7.48
N GLU A 459 -25.77 -7.24 -7.34
CA GLU A 459 -25.55 -6.57 -6.06
C GLU A 459 -26.87 -6.24 -5.34
N ILE A 460 -27.91 -5.81 -6.08
CA ILE A 460 -29.25 -5.55 -5.51
C ILE A 460 -29.88 -6.88 -5.06
N ALA A 461 -29.80 -7.93 -5.88
CA ALA A 461 -30.31 -9.26 -5.51
C ALA A 461 -29.58 -9.86 -4.30
N GLU A 462 -28.25 -9.71 -4.21
CA GLU A 462 -27.46 -10.12 -3.05
C GLU A 462 -27.79 -9.32 -1.79
N ARG A 463 -28.01 -8.00 -1.91
CA ARG A 463 -28.41 -7.15 -0.77
C ARG A 463 -29.76 -7.54 -0.21
N ALA A 464 -30.73 -7.82 -1.08
CA ALA A 464 -32.03 -8.34 -0.67
C ALA A 464 -31.89 -9.68 0.07
N LYS A 465 -31.03 -10.59 -0.42
CA LYS A 465 -30.74 -11.88 0.23
C LYS A 465 -29.99 -11.75 1.56
N LYS A 466 -29.06 -10.80 1.70
CA LYS A 466 -28.26 -10.60 2.93
C LYS A 466 -29.05 -10.05 4.11
N GLY A 467 -30.26 -9.54 3.88
CA GLY A 467 -31.10 -8.91 4.90
C GLY A 467 -30.56 -7.56 5.35
N VAL A 468 -31.41 -6.78 6.02
CA VAL A 468 -31.00 -5.50 6.60
C VAL A 468 -30.16 -5.78 7.84
N VAL A 469 -28.83 -5.64 7.73
CA VAL A 469 -27.97 -5.49 8.89
C VAL A 469 -28.33 -4.16 9.55
N ARG A 470 -29.22 -4.21 10.54
CA ARG A 470 -29.66 -3.05 11.32
C ARG A 470 -28.42 -2.35 11.90
N GLY A 471 -28.26 -1.08 11.53
CA GLY A 471 -27.04 -0.32 11.80
C GLY A 471 -26.73 -0.22 13.30
N PHE A 472 -25.44 -0.18 13.60
CA PHE A 472 -24.91 0.06 14.95
C PHE A 472 -25.29 1.49 15.39
N GLY A 473 -26.41 1.65 16.11
CA GLY A 473 -26.86 2.98 16.55
C GLY A 473 -28.32 3.13 16.99
N GLU A 474 -29.22 2.18 16.69
CA GLU A 474 -30.65 2.36 16.97
C GLU A 474 -31.12 1.63 18.23
N ARG A 475 -30.98 2.30 19.39
CA ARG A 475 -31.57 1.87 20.67
C ARG A 475 -33.10 1.87 20.56
N VAL A 476 -33.70 0.71 20.75
CA VAL A 476 -35.13 0.56 21.03
C VAL A 476 -35.25 -0.25 22.30
N ASP A 477 -35.83 0.36 23.33
CA ASP A 477 -36.01 -0.27 24.63
C ASP A 477 -37.01 -1.43 24.53
N ARG A 478 -36.52 -2.65 24.78
CA ARG A 478 -37.37 -3.73 25.29
C ARG A 478 -36.55 -4.75 26.06
N GLU A 479 -36.87 -4.85 27.34
CA GLU A 479 -36.30 -5.83 28.26
C GLU A 479 -36.62 -7.25 27.79
N LYS A 480 -35.57 -8.00 27.39
CA LYS A 480 -35.45 -9.46 27.54
C LYS A 480 -34.03 -9.91 27.14
N GLY A 481 -33.44 -10.78 27.96
CA GLY A 481 -32.00 -10.97 28.04
C GLY A 481 -31.37 -11.76 26.88
N VAL A 482 -30.12 -11.39 26.56
CA VAL A 482 -29.29 -12.08 25.56
C VAL A 482 -28.92 -13.52 25.98
N LEU A 483 -28.98 -13.83 27.28
CA LEU A 483 -28.63 -15.13 27.86
C LEU A 483 -29.52 -16.29 27.36
N GLU A 484 -30.82 -16.03 27.16
CA GLU A 484 -31.81 -17.05 26.78
C GLU A 484 -31.62 -17.56 25.34
N ARG A 485 -31.07 -16.71 24.45
CA ARG A 485 -30.87 -17.02 23.03
C ARG A 485 -29.60 -17.85 22.76
N VAL A 486 -28.64 -17.88 23.69
CA VAL A 486 -27.40 -18.65 23.56
C VAL A 486 -27.57 -20.09 24.05
N LEU A 487 -28.41 -20.32 25.07
CA LEU A 487 -28.60 -21.64 25.68
C LEU A 487 -29.54 -22.58 24.90
N SER A 488 -30.26 -22.08 23.90
CA SER A 488 -31.29 -22.83 23.15
C SER A 488 -30.85 -23.39 21.79
N ARG A 489 -29.56 -23.32 21.43
CA ARG A 489 -29.02 -24.02 20.25
C ARG A 489 -28.50 -25.40 20.63
N LYS A 490 -29.37 -26.41 20.51
CA LYS A 490 -28.93 -27.80 20.29
C LYS A 490 -28.59 -28.02 18.82
N ASP A 491 -27.75 -29.02 18.58
CA ASP A 491 -27.40 -29.66 17.30
C ASP A 491 -26.32 -28.97 16.44
N GLY A 492 -25.11 -29.54 16.49
CA GLY A 492 -23.93 -29.19 15.65
C GLY A 492 -22.65 -29.85 16.21
N PRO A 493 -21.80 -30.52 15.39
CA PRO A 493 -20.82 -31.48 15.91
C PRO A 493 -19.53 -30.89 16.48
N VAL A 494 -18.90 -31.66 17.37
CA VAL A 494 -17.71 -31.32 18.15
C VAL A 494 -16.45 -31.30 17.29
N LEU A 495 -15.71 -30.19 17.34
CA LEU A 495 -14.28 -30.14 17.03
C LEU A 495 -13.51 -29.73 18.29
N TYR A 496 -12.45 -30.48 18.59
CA TYR A 496 -11.68 -30.33 19.82
C TYR A 496 -10.68 -29.19 19.72
N GLU A 497 -11.03 -28.00 20.21
CA GLU A 497 -10.06 -26.93 20.46
C GLU A 497 -9.73 -26.84 21.95
N LYS A 498 -8.44 -26.87 22.28
CA LYS A 498 -7.94 -26.79 23.65
C LYS A 498 -8.21 -25.39 24.20
N VAL A 499 -9.26 -25.26 25.01
CA VAL A 499 -9.42 -24.10 25.92
C VAL A 499 -8.25 -24.11 26.90
N ILE A 500 -7.35 -23.15 26.74
CA ILE A 500 -6.27 -22.88 27.69
C ILE A 500 -6.94 -22.41 28.99
N ARG A 501 -6.67 -23.12 30.09
CA ARG A 501 -7.04 -22.65 31.43
C ARG A 501 -5.96 -21.68 31.91
N GLU A 502 -6.33 -20.42 32.09
CA GLU A 502 -5.52 -19.46 32.84
C GLU A 502 -5.74 -19.69 34.34
N GLU A 503 -4.93 -20.55 34.95
CA GLU A 503 -4.87 -20.73 36.40
C GLU A 503 -3.82 -19.78 37.01
N VAL A 504 -4.19 -18.51 37.19
CA VAL A 504 -3.50 -17.61 38.14
C VAL A 504 -4.53 -16.69 38.83
N GLU A 505 -5.07 -17.14 39.98
CA GLU A 505 -5.81 -16.26 40.87
C GLU A 505 -4.86 -15.33 41.63
N GLY A 506 -4.53 -14.20 41.02
CA GLY A 506 -3.76 -13.12 41.65
C GLY A 506 -4.13 -11.79 41.00
N LYS A 507 -4.35 -10.75 41.80
CA LYS A 507 -4.74 -9.42 41.31
C LYS A 507 -3.67 -8.90 40.35
N GLU A 508 -3.99 -8.87 39.06
CA GLU A 508 -3.09 -8.34 38.04
C GLU A 508 -2.79 -6.86 38.31
N TYR A 509 -1.53 -6.50 38.16
CA TYR A 509 -1.02 -5.15 38.43
C TYR A 509 -1.59 -4.15 37.42
N GLY A 510 -2.73 -3.56 37.76
CA GLY A 510 -3.54 -2.77 36.84
C GLY A 510 -2.89 -1.45 36.46
N TRP A 511 -3.28 -0.88 35.31
CA TRP A 511 -2.84 0.44 34.85
C TRP A 511 -3.00 1.55 35.90
N LYS A 512 -3.99 1.45 36.81
CA LYS A 512 -4.16 2.39 37.93
C LYS A 512 -3.05 2.28 38.98
N GLU A 513 -2.52 1.09 39.25
CA GLU A 513 -1.40 0.89 40.17
C GLU A 513 -0.10 1.38 39.54
N PHE A 514 0.12 1.11 38.25
CA PHE A 514 1.22 1.67 37.46
C PHE A 514 1.27 3.21 37.51
N TRP A 515 0.13 3.88 37.28
CA TRP A 515 0.07 5.35 37.40
C TRP A 515 0.20 5.84 38.84
N ARG A 516 -0.27 5.10 39.85
CA ARG A 516 -0.06 5.49 41.25
C ARG A 516 1.42 5.42 41.62
N ASP A 517 2.12 4.36 41.24
CA ASP A 517 3.54 4.13 41.60
C ASP A 517 4.50 5.05 40.82
N LEU A 518 4.11 5.48 39.60
CA LEU A 518 4.87 6.43 38.79
C LEU A 518 4.89 7.86 39.38
N TRP A 519 3.83 8.24 40.11
CA TRP A 519 3.68 9.59 40.69
C TRP A 519 3.80 9.64 42.23
N ALA A 520 3.71 8.50 42.93
CA ALA A 520 3.94 8.40 44.37
C ALA A 520 5.43 8.36 44.72
N ARG A 521 6.18 9.40 44.35
CA ARG A 521 7.62 9.46 44.59
C ARG A 521 8.09 10.87 44.94
N ASP A 522 7.88 11.24 46.20
CA ASP A 522 8.77 12.10 47.02
C ASP A 522 8.22 12.29 48.44
N GLU A 523 8.51 11.36 49.37
CA GLU A 523 8.35 11.68 50.83
C GLU A 523 9.13 10.78 51.83
N LYS A 524 10.08 9.93 51.39
CA LYS A 524 10.91 9.11 52.31
C LYS A 524 12.40 9.34 52.10
N GLY A 525 12.84 10.55 52.46
CA GLY A 525 14.21 11.04 52.32
C GLY A 525 14.72 11.89 53.51
N LYS A 526 14.24 11.66 54.74
CA LYS A 526 14.81 12.24 55.96
C LYS A 526 15.11 11.17 57.00
N ARG A 527 16.31 10.58 56.92
CA ARG A 527 16.94 9.96 58.09
C ARG A 527 17.63 11.07 58.88
N LYS A 528 17.46 11.05 60.21
CA LYS A 528 18.21 11.89 61.14
C LYS A 528 19.59 11.25 61.37
N ASP A 529 20.63 12.06 61.35
CA ASP A 529 21.90 11.76 62.02
C ASP A 529 21.79 12.22 63.47
N VAL A 530 21.88 11.30 64.45
CA VAL A 530 22.29 11.58 65.85
C VAL A 530 22.85 10.29 66.46
N ALA A 531 24.03 10.40 67.08
CA ALA A 531 24.71 9.44 67.97
C ALA A 531 25.11 8.07 67.38
#